data_AF-A0A292RBZ8-F1
#
_entry.id   AF-A0A292RBZ8-F1
#
_cell.length_a   1.000
_cell.length_b   1.000
_cell.length_c   1.000
_cell.angle_alpha   90.00
_cell.angle_beta   90.00
_cell.angle_gamma   90.00
#
_symmetry.space_group_name_H-M   'P 1'
#
loop_
_entity.id
_entity.type
_entity.pdbx_description
1 polymer ?
#
loop_
_entity_poly.entity_id
_entity_poly.type
_entity_poly.pdbx_seq_one_letter_code
_entity_poly.pdbx_strand_id
1 'polypeptide(L)'
;MQIQNNYSPNFQGKYIVKGGLKAVNKFSELIYDNHFIDNHNYINLKTPDKFWGWEELTLIPKFSERQNYAESLHATNDDADVIRKFIAKKIAEDENKPLRKAKDIFQYAKELETRLRIRLQGYKDAAASGKDALCDFMIDRYLDGRKKVAEIFGVEEAKKLKSVKAEDAIEAIKQGKFDFVEGSILE
;
A
#
# COMPACT_ATOMS: atom_id res chain seq x y z
N MET A 1 -15.22 -8.63 -32.81
CA MET A 1 -15.55 -7.34 -32.18
C MET A 1 -14.26 -6.69 -31.75
N GLN A 2 -13.90 -5.55 -32.34
CA GLN A 2 -12.82 -4.72 -31.81
C GLN A 2 -13.35 -4.05 -30.55
N ILE A 3 -12.74 -4.34 -29.40
CA ILE A 3 -13.00 -3.65 -28.16
C ILE A 3 -12.45 -2.24 -28.35
N GLN A 4 -13.34 -1.24 -28.51
CA GLN A 4 -12.96 0.15 -28.36
C GLN A 4 -12.64 0.35 -26.88
N ASN A 5 -11.35 0.19 -26.58
CA ASN A 5 -10.77 0.59 -25.31
C ASN A 5 -10.85 2.11 -25.22
N ASN A 6 -11.89 2.63 -24.58
CA ASN A 6 -11.95 4.01 -24.11
C ASN A 6 -10.99 4.23 -22.93
N TYR A 7 -9.77 3.69 -23.00
CA TYR A 7 -8.74 4.02 -22.02
C TYR A 7 -8.34 5.47 -22.24
N SER A 8 -8.40 6.26 -21.18
CA SER A 8 -7.87 7.61 -21.14
C SER A 8 -6.45 7.58 -21.72
N PRO A 9 -6.08 8.45 -22.68
CA PRO A 9 -4.75 8.48 -23.28
C PRO A 9 -3.64 8.77 -22.25
N ASN A 10 -4.01 9.15 -21.02
CA ASN A 10 -3.12 9.39 -19.88
C ASN A 10 -3.44 8.44 -18.69
N PHE A 11 -3.64 7.16 -18.97
CA PHE A 11 -3.84 6.12 -17.95
C PHE A 11 -2.77 6.21 -16.84
N GLN A 12 -3.20 6.48 -15.60
CA GLN A 12 -2.34 6.42 -14.42
C GLN A 12 -2.91 5.38 -13.44
N GLY A 13 -2.43 4.15 -13.55
CA GLY A 13 -2.79 3.04 -12.67
C GLY A 13 -2.12 3.15 -11.30
N LYS A 14 -1.98 4.35 -10.72
CA LYS A 14 -1.26 4.56 -9.46
C LYS A 14 -1.80 5.74 -8.68
N TYR A 15 -2.09 5.52 -7.40
CA TYR A 15 -2.66 6.52 -6.51
C TYR A 15 -2.37 6.20 -5.04
N ILE A 16 -2.42 7.22 -4.19
CA ILE A 16 -2.30 7.06 -2.75
C ILE A 16 -3.67 7.07 -2.11
N VAL A 17 -3.87 6.14 -1.19
CA VAL A 17 -5.03 6.09 -0.31
C VAL A 17 -4.60 6.52 1.06
N LYS A 18 -5.33 7.48 1.64
CA LYS A 18 -5.01 8.06 2.95
C LYS A 18 -6.25 8.13 3.84
N GLY A 19 -6.06 8.00 5.14
CA GLY A 19 -7.15 8.07 6.12
C GLY A 19 -6.77 7.40 7.43
N GLY A 20 -7.76 7.04 8.25
CA GLY A 20 -7.51 6.21 9.42
C GLY A 20 -7.04 4.80 9.03
N LEU A 21 -6.24 4.15 9.87
CA LEU A 21 -5.72 2.80 9.57
C LEU A 21 -6.83 1.81 9.19
N LYS A 22 -7.95 1.84 9.91
CA LYS A 22 -9.11 0.98 9.64
C LYS A 22 -9.72 1.24 8.26
N ALA A 23 -9.84 2.51 7.86
CA ALA A 23 -10.40 2.87 6.56
C ALA A 23 -9.46 2.47 5.42
N VAL A 24 -8.16 2.72 5.56
CA VAL A 24 -7.16 2.31 4.56
C VAL A 24 -7.16 0.80 4.37
N ASN A 25 -7.14 0.02 5.46
CA ASN A 25 -7.24 -1.45 5.37
C ASN A 25 -8.56 -1.88 4.71
N LYS A 26 -9.68 -1.26 5.07
CA LYS A 26 -10.97 -1.60 4.47
C LYS A 26 -11.02 -1.33 2.98
N PHE A 27 -10.39 -0.25 2.53
CA PHE A 27 -10.26 0.04 1.11
C PHE A 27 -9.48 -1.07 0.37
N SER A 28 -8.35 -1.51 0.91
CA SER A 28 -7.58 -2.63 0.34
C SER A 28 -8.38 -3.93 0.24
N GLU A 29 -9.14 -4.27 1.29
CA GLU A 29 -10.07 -5.41 1.26
C GLU A 29 -11.08 -5.29 0.13
N LEU A 30 -11.66 -4.10 -0.07
CA LEU A 30 -12.65 -3.87 -1.11
C LEU A 30 -12.07 -4.01 -2.53
N ILE A 31 -10.81 -3.64 -2.77
CA ILE A 31 -10.15 -3.95 -4.06
C ILE A 31 -10.14 -5.46 -4.28
N TYR A 32 -9.69 -6.21 -3.27
CA TYR A 32 -9.60 -7.65 -3.34
C TYR A 32 -10.97 -8.27 -3.63
N ASP A 33 -11.98 -7.90 -2.82
CA ASP A 33 -13.35 -8.39 -2.93
C ASP A 33 -14.00 -8.06 -4.28
N ASN A 34 -13.65 -6.93 -4.90
CA ASN A 34 -14.23 -6.51 -6.18
C ASN A 34 -13.58 -7.18 -7.39
N HIS A 35 -12.28 -7.45 -7.35
CA HIS A 35 -11.55 -7.88 -8.55
C HIS A 35 -11.04 -9.31 -8.51
N PHE A 36 -11.01 -9.95 -7.35
CA PHE A 36 -10.49 -11.31 -7.20
C PHE A 36 -11.60 -12.30 -6.81
N ILE A 37 -11.44 -13.54 -7.26
CA ILE A 37 -12.24 -14.70 -6.87
C ILE A 37 -11.28 -15.75 -6.35
N ASP A 38 -11.46 -16.16 -5.10
CA ASP A 38 -10.73 -17.28 -4.50
C ASP A 38 -11.54 -18.57 -4.66
N ASN A 39 -11.10 -19.42 -5.60
CA ASN A 39 -11.72 -20.72 -5.85
C ASN A 39 -10.66 -21.81 -5.70
N HIS A 40 -10.81 -22.66 -4.68
CA HIS A 40 -10.12 -23.95 -4.57
C HIS A 40 -8.61 -23.88 -4.89
N ASN A 41 -7.86 -23.04 -4.16
CA ASN A 41 -6.41 -22.79 -4.31
C ASN A 41 -5.98 -21.98 -5.54
N TYR A 42 -6.91 -21.38 -6.29
CA TYR A 42 -6.60 -20.47 -7.39
C TYR A 42 -7.26 -19.11 -7.19
N ILE A 43 -6.47 -18.06 -7.33
CA ILE A 43 -6.92 -16.68 -7.34
C ILE A 43 -7.14 -16.28 -8.81
N ASN A 44 -8.39 -16.03 -9.19
CA ASN A 44 -8.78 -15.57 -10.53
C ASN A 44 -9.26 -14.12 -10.48
N LEU A 45 -9.21 -13.44 -11.63
CA LEU A 45 -9.73 -12.08 -11.78
C LEU A 45 -11.18 -12.09 -12.28
N LYS A 46 -12.03 -11.21 -11.74
CA LYS A 46 -13.43 -11.05 -12.19
C LYS A 46 -13.54 -10.40 -13.57
N THR A 47 -12.67 -9.43 -13.85
CA THR A 47 -12.69 -8.60 -15.07
C THR A 47 -11.28 -8.43 -15.64
N PRO A 48 -10.65 -9.50 -16.13
CA PRO A 48 -9.24 -9.50 -16.56
C PRO A 48 -8.95 -8.60 -17.77
N ASP A 49 -9.98 -8.26 -18.56
CA ASP A 49 -9.91 -7.32 -19.67
C ASP A 49 -9.70 -5.87 -19.22
N LYS A 50 -10.12 -5.53 -17.99
CA LYS A 50 -10.05 -4.18 -17.43
C LYS A 50 -9.02 -4.03 -16.32
N PHE A 51 -8.85 -5.09 -15.53
CA PHE A 51 -8.03 -5.13 -14.33
C PHE A 51 -7.26 -6.45 -14.31
N TRP A 52 -5.94 -6.38 -14.51
CA TRP A 52 -5.05 -7.56 -14.58
C TRP A 52 -3.96 -7.59 -13.52
N GLY A 53 -3.86 -6.55 -12.69
CA GLY A 53 -2.86 -6.50 -11.65
C GLY A 53 -3.22 -5.51 -10.56
N TRP A 54 -2.80 -5.81 -9.34
CA TRP A 54 -2.79 -4.86 -8.24
C TRP A 54 -1.62 -5.18 -7.31
N GLU A 55 -1.04 -4.11 -6.75
CA GLU A 55 -0.04 -4.16 -5.72
C GLU A 55 -0.29 -3.02 -4.72
N GLU A 56 -0.15 -3.30 -3.43
CA GLU A 56 -0.20 -2.30 -2.36
C GLU A 56 1.18 -2.16 -1.71
N LEU A 57 1.69 -0.94 -1.67
CA LEU A 57 2.88 -0.60 -0.88
C LEU A 57 2.50 0.32 0.28
N THR A 58 2.68 -0.16 1.51
CA THR A 58 2.49 0.66 2.71
C THR A 58 3.53 1.80 2.75
N LEU A 59 3.05 3.06 2.75
CA LEU A 59 3.91 4.24 2.81
C LEU A 59 4.18 4.65 4.27
N ILE A 60 3.13 4.67 5.09
CA ILE A 60 3.22 4.91 6.54
C ILE A 60 2.96 3.59 7.27
N PRO A 61 3.91 3.07 8.06
CA PRO A 61 3.72 1.80 8.75
C PRO A 61 2.50 1.81 9.70
N LYS A 62 1.96 0.61 9.94
CA LYS A 62 0.77 0.36 10.75
C LYS A 62 1.23 0.04 12.18
N PHE A 63 1.13 0.99 13.11
CA PHE A 63 1.68 0.85 14.48
C PHE A 63 0.62 0.51 15.54
N SER A 64 -0.61 0.97 15.35
CA SER A 64 -1.72 0.79 16.31
C SER A 64 -3.06 0.84 15.59
N GLU A 65 -4.04 0.05 16.05
CA GLU A 65 -5.41 0.10 15.53
C GLU A 65 -6.09 1.47 15.68
N ARG A 66 -5.61 2.29 16.62
CA ARG A 66 -6.11 3.65 16.87
C ARG A 66 -5.35 4.71 16.07
N GLN A 67 -4.47 4.31 15.16
CA GLN A 67 -3.74 5.24 14.31
C GLN A 67 -4.71 5.96 13.37
N ASN A 68 -4.85 7.27 13.61
CA ASN A 68 -5.78 8.14 12.88
C ASN A 68 -5.28 8.53 11.48
N TYR A 69 -4.04 8.18 11.13
CA TYR A 69 -3.46 8.51 9.84
C TYR A 69 -2.52 7.41 9.34
N ALA A 70 -2.85 6.85 8.18
CA ALA A 70 -2.06 5.90 7.42
C ALA A 70 -2.14 6.26 5.94
N GLU A 71 -1.11 5.84 5.17
CA GLU A 71 -1.11 5.93 3.71
C GLU A 71 -0.57 4.65 3.09
N SER A 72 -1.22 4.23 2.01
CA SER A 72 -0.78 3.17 1.11
C SER A 72 -0.74 3.69 -0.32
N LEU A 73 0.30 3.29 -1.05
CA LEU A 73 0.38 3.45 -2.49
C LEU A 73 -0.26 2.23 -3.12
N HIS A 74 -1.29 2.45 -3.94
CA HIS A 74 -1.91 1.42 -4.76
C HIS A 74 -1.44 1.62 -6.19
N ALA A 75 -1.01 0.52 -6.81
CA ALA A 75 -0.81 0.48 -8.25
C ALA A 75 -1.62 -0.67 -8.85
N THR A 76 -2.18 -0.42 -10.02
CA THR A 76 -3.00 -1.35 -10.79
C THR A 76 -2.35 -1.64 -12.13
N ASN A 77 -2.71 -2.78 -12.71
CA ASN A 77 -2.29 -3.18 -14.05
C ASN A 77 -0.75 -3.13 -14.20
N ASP A 78 -0.25 -2.48 -15.25
CA ASP A 78 1.19 -2.45 -15.56
C ASP A 78 2.01 -1.69 -14.49
N ASP A 79 1.42 -0.71 -13.81
CA ASP A 79 2.09 0.02 -12.72
C ASP A 79 2.30 -0.90 -11.49
N ALA A 80 1.49 -1.97 -11.34
CA ALA A 80 1.69 -2.95 -10.27
C ALA A 80 3.04 -3.68 -10.40
N ASP A 81 3.47 -3.97 -11.64
CA ASP A 81 4.77 -4.61 -11.88
C ASP A 81 5.96 -3.70 -11.53
N VAL A 82 5.78 -2.38 -11.62
CA VAL A 82 6.80 -1.41 -11.19
C VAL A 82 7.00 -1.50 -9.69
N ILE A 83 5.92 -1.56 -8.90
CA ILE A 83 6.00 -1.74 -7.45
C ILE A 83 6.61 -3.10 -7.10
N ARG A 84 6.19 -4.18 -7.76
CA ARG A 84 6.76 -5.52 -7.52
C ARG A 84 8.26 -5.57 -7.75
N LYS A 85 8.76 -4.95 -8.84
CA LYS A 85 10.19 -4.83 -9.12
C LYS A 85 10.92 -4.03 -8.03
N PHE A 86 10.33 -2.94 -7.56
CA PHE A 86 10.89 -2.16 -6.46
C PHE A 86 10.97 -2.98 -5.16
N ILE A 87 9.89 -3.68 -4.80
CA ILE A 87 9.84 -4.55 -3.61
C ILE A 87 10.89 -5.65 -3.74
N ALA A 88 10.97 -6.34 -4.89
CA ALA A 88 11.96 -7.38 -5.13
C ALA A 88 13.40 -6.85 -4.99
N LYS A 89 13.68 -5.65 -5.51
CA LYS A 89 14.97 -4.98 -5.37
C LYS A 89 15.28 -4.64 -3.91
N LYS A 90 14.35 -4.04 -3.17
CA LYS A 90 14.54 -3.71 -1.74
C LYS A 90 14.68 -4.94 -0.85
N ILE A 91 13.95 -6.03 -1.16
CA ILE A 91 14.12 -7.32 -0.48
C ILE A 91 15.51 -7.89 -0.75
N ALA A 92 16.02 -7.76 -1.98
CA ALA A 92 17.38 -8.15 -2.33
C ALA A 92 18.45 -7.27 -1.65
N GLU A 93 18.14 -5.99 -1.43
CA GLU A 93 19.08 -5.00 -0.88
C GLU A 93 19.12 -4.93 0.66
N ASP A 94 18.00 -5.15 1.38
CA ASP A 94 17.93 -4.75 2.79
C ASP A 94 17.28 -5.76 3.78
N GLU A 95 16.16 -6.43 3.47
CA GLU A 95 15.46 -7.23 4.52
C GLU A 95 15.89 -8.71 4.61
N ASN A 96 16.74 -9.19 3.69
CA ASN A 96 17.29 -10.54 3.67
C ASN A 96 18.82 -10.58 3.76
N LYS A 97 19.43 -9.92 4.76
CA LYS A 97 20.52 -10.64 5.44
C LYS A 97 19.85 -11.93 5.91
N PRO A 98 20.14 -13.07 5.28
CA PRO A 98 19.30 -14.21 5.48
C PRO A 98 19.32 -14.52 6.97
N LEU A 99 18.20 -14.98 7.51
CA LEU A 99 18.20 -15.71 8.79
C LEU A 99 18.95 -17.06 8.59
N ARG A 100 19.96 -17.13 7.70
CA ARG A 100 20.84 -18.25 7.35
C ARG A 100 21.59 -18.79 8.59
N LYS A 101 21.46 -18.13 9.74
CA LYS A 101 22.03 -18.54 11.02
C LYS A 101 20.98 -19.00 12.05
N ALA A 102 19.68 -18.91 11.75
CA ALA A 102 18.66 -19.50 12.60
C ALA A 102 18.75 -21.02 12.50
N LYS A 103 18.99 -21.68 13.64
CA LYS A 103 19.18 -23.13 13.69
C LYS A 103 17.86 -23.90 13.59
N ASP A 104 16.76 -23.26 13.96
CA ASP A 104 15.42 -23.83 13.97
C ASP A 104 14.33 -22.73 13.84
N ILE A 105 13.07 -23.19 13.80
CA ILE A 105 11.89 -22.34 13.64
C ILE A 105 11.63 -21.41 14.84
N PHE A 106 12.05 -21.80 16.05
CA PHE A 106 11.88 -20.97 17.25
C PHE A 106 12.86 -19.80 17.25
N GLN A 107 14.11 -20.04 16.88
CA GLN A 107 15.10 -18.99 16.71
C GLN A 107 14.70 -18.03 15.59
N TYR A 108 14.18 -18.56 14.48
CA TYR A 108 13.62 -17.77 13.39
C TYR A 108 12.47 -16.86 13.87
N ALA A 109 11.49 -17.42 14.59
CA ALA A 109 10.38 -16.65 15.15
C ALA A 109 10.86 -15.57 16.13
N LYS A 110 11.84 -15.88 17.00
CA LYS A 110 12.43 -14.91 17.95
C LYS A 110 13.15 -13.77 17.25
N GLU A 111 13.87 -14.06 16.17
CA GLU A 111 14.54 -13.04 15.35
C GLU A 111 13.52 -12.13 14.66
N LEU A 112 12.42 -12.69 14.13
CA LEU A 112 11.31 -11.90 13.59
C LEU A 112 10.64 -11.02 14.65
N GLU A 113 10.34 -11.57 15.84
CA GLU A 113 9.76 -10.83 16.95
C GLU A 113 10.66 -9.67 17.38
N THR A 114 11.97 -9.89 17.44
CA THR A 114 12.96 -8.87 17.80
C THR A 114 12.99 -7.75 16.77
N ARG A 115 13.01 -8.08 15.47
CA ARG A 115 12.95 -7.09 14.39
C ARG A 115 11.66 -6.27 14.45
N LEU A 116 10.52 -6.95 14.67
CA LEU A 116 9.22 -6.29 14.82
C LEU A 116 9.22 -5.35 16.02
N ARG A 117 9.76 -5.79 17.16
CA ARG A 117 9.88 -4.97 18.38
C ARG A 117 10.69 -3.71 18.13
N ILE A 118 11.86 -3.83 17.50
CA ILE A 118 12.72 -2.68 17.15
C ILE A 118 11.96 -1.70 16.24
N ARG A 119 11.26 -2.21 15.22
CA ARG A 119 10.48 -1.38 14.28
C ARG A 119 9.36 -0.60 14.98
N LEU A 120 8.74 -1.21 15.99
CA LEU A 120 7.66 -0.59 16.79
C LEU A 120 8.19 0.28 17.94
N GLN A 121 9.46 0.12 18.34
CA GLN A 121 10.01 0.79 19.53
C GLN A 121 10.00 2.31 19.36
N GLY A 122 10.44 2.83 18.21
CA GLY A 122 10.43 4.28 17.95
C GLY A 122 9.05 4.91 18.06
N TYR A 123 7.99 4.21 17.62
CA TYR A 123 6.62 4.66 17.82
C TYR A 123 6.22 4.66 19.30
N LYS A 124 6.56 3.60 20.05
CA LYS A 124 6.25 3.49 21.48
C LYS A 124 6.95 4.57 22.30
N ASP A 125 8.22 4.83 21.99
CA ASP A 125 9.01 5.88 22.65
C ASP A 125 8.40 7.25 22.38
N ALA A 126 8.11 7.56 21.11
CA ALA A 126 7.46 8.81 20.73
C ALA A 126 6.08 9.00 21.40
N ALA A 127 5.27 7.94 21.43
CA ALA A 127 3.96 7.96 22.09
C ALA A 127 4.06 8.16 23.60
N ALA A 128 5.10 7.61 24.26
CA ALA A 128 5.36 7.79 25.68
C ALA A 128 5.90 9.19 26.02
N SER A 129 6.67 9.80 25.11
CA SER A 129 7.23 11.15 25.28
C SER A 129 6.21 12.28 25.14
N GLY A 130 5.02 12.00 24.59
CA GLY A 130 3.91 12.95 24.51
C GLY A 130 3.52 13.32 23.08
N LYS A 131 2.55 14.24 22.95
CA LYS A 131 1.89 14.54 21.69
C LYS A 131 2.84 15.09 20.61
N ASP A 132 3.74 16.01 20.98
CA ASP A 132 4.63 16.66 20.01
C ASP A 132 5.66 15.68 19.44
N ALA A 133 6.28 14.86 20.29
CA ALA A 133 7.19 13.80 19.85
C ALA A 133 6.50 12.77 18.93
N LEU A 134 5.24 12.43 19.23
CA LEU A 134 4.45 11.57 18.36
C LEU A 134 4.14 12.23 17.00
N CYS A 135 3.84 13.53 16.98
CA CYS A 135 3.64 14.28 15.74
C CYS A 135 4.91 14.29 14.89
N ASP A 136 6.07 14.61 15.47
CA ASP A 136 7.36 14.64 14.78
C ASP A 136 7.70 13.26 14.20
N PHE A 137 7.53 12.20 14.99
CA PHE A 137 7.72 10.83 14.52
C PHE A 137 6.83 10.52 13.30
N MET A 138 5.55 10.91 13.34
CA MET A 138 4.63 10.68 12.22
C MET A 138 5.00 11.50 10.98
N ILE A 139 5.49 12.73 11.15
CA ILE A 139 6.02 13.56 10.05
C ILE A 139 7.23 12.87 9.40
N ASP A 140 8.16 12.34 10.19
CA ASP A 140 9.31 11.60 9.66
C ASP A 140 8.87 10.37 8.85
N ARG A 141 7.88 9.60 9.36
CA ARG A 141 7.33 8.46 8.62
C ARG A 141 6.65 8.89 7.32
N TYR A 142 5.95 10.02 7.32
CA TYR A 142 5.35 10.59 6.12
C TYR A 142 6.41 10.97 5.08
N LEU A 143 7.48 11.67 5.51
CA LEU A 143 8.59 12.05 4.62
C LEU A 143 9.29 10.82 4.03
N ASP A 144 9.51 9.78 4.84
CA ASP A 144 10.07 8.51 4.36
C ASP A 144 9.14 7.83 3.34
N GLY A 145 7.82 7.88 3.55
CA GLY A 145 6.83 7.42 2.58
C GLY A 145 6.94 8.15 1.23
N ARG A 146 7.08 9.48 1.25
CA ARG A 146 7.27 10.29 0.03
C ARG A 146 8.58 9.99 -0.69
N LYS A 147 9.68 9.80 0.05
CA LYS A 147 10.96 9.37 -0.52
C LYS A 147 10.81 8.05 -1.28
N LYS A 148 10.10 7.06 -0.72
CA LYS A 148 9.83 5.79 -1.41
C LYS A 148 9.08 6.00 -2.73
N VAL A 149 8.03 6.83 -2.74
CA VAL A 149 7.28 7.12 -3.98
C VAL A 149 8.19 7.77 -5.03
N ALA A 150 9.05 8.71 -4.62
CA ALA A 150 10.02 9.35 -5.50
C ALA A 150 11.11 8.38 -6.01
N GLU A 151 11.53 7.41 -5.20
CA GLU A 151 12.45 6.34 -5.64
C GLU A 151 11.82 5.42 -6.69
N ILE A 152 10.51 5.15 -6.59
CA ILE A 152 9.79 4.24 -7.51
C ILE A 152 9.52 4.92 -8.86
N PHE A 153 8.96 6.13 -8.83
CA PHE A 153 8.44 6.79 -10.04
C PHE A 153 9.24 8.02 -10.49
N GLY A 154 10.21 8.47 -9.70
CA GLY A 154 10.90 9.74 -9.90
C GLY A 154 10.22 10.91 -9.19
N VAL A 155 11.00 11.96 -8.91
CA VAL A 155 10.58 13.11 -8.09
C VAL A 155 9.39 13.86 -8.70
N GLU A 156 9.40 14.08 -10.02
CA GLU A 156 8.36 14.87 -10.69
C GLU A 156 7.03 14.14 -10.78
N GLU A 157 7.07 12.83 -11.01
CA GLU A 157 5.85 12.01 -11.05
C GLU A 157 5.26 11.82 -9.65
N ALA A 158 6.11 11.61 -8.64
CA ALA A 158 5.69 11.47 -7.25
C ALA A 158 4.90 12.69 -6.73
N LYS A 159 5.21 13.90 -7.22
CA LYS A 159 4.49 15.15 -6.86
C LYS A 159 3.09 15.22 -7.47
N LYS A 160 2.87 14.57 -8.61
CA LYS A 160 1.59 14.58 -9.34
C LYS A 160 0.65 13.45 -8.92
N LEU A 161 1.18 12.49 -8.16
CA LEU A 161 0.44 11.31 -7.78
C LEU A 161 -0.82 11.68 -6.99
N LYS A 162 -1.96 11.22 -7.49
CA LYS A 162 -3.26 11.48 -6.88
C LYS A 162 -3.32 10.89 -5.48
N SER A 163 -4.01 11.58 -4.58
CA SER A 163 -4.37 11.08 -3.26
C SER A 163 -5.88 11.05 -3.09
N VAL A 164 -6.40 9.94 -2.58
CA VAL A 164 -7.82 9.69 -2.33
C VAL A 164 -8.02 9.45 -0.85
N LYS A 165 -9.08 10.02 -0.25
CA LYS A 165 -9.47 9.68 1.12
C LYS A 165 -10.15 8.32 1.12
N ALA A 166 -9.70 7.43 2.01
CA ALA A 166 -10.21 6.06 2.10
C ALA A 166 -11.71 6.05 2.38
N GLU A 167 -12.19 6.91 3.28
CA GLU A 167 -13.59 7.01 3.67
C GLU A 167 -14.49 7.40 2.48
N ASP A 168 -14.08 8.42 1.72
CA ASP A 168 -14.82 8.89 0.53
C ASP A 168 -14.84 7.81 -0.56
N ALA A 169 -13.70 7.14 -0.77
CA ALA A 169 -13.59 6.06 -1.75
C ALA A 169 -14.46 4.86 -1.38
N ILE A 170 -14.46 4.45 -0.10
CA ILE A 170 -15.31 3.35 0.39
C ILE A 170 -16.78 3.65 0.13
N GLU A 171 -17.23 4.89 0.36
CA GLU A 171 -18.60 5.27 0.09
C GLU A 171 -18.93 5.26 -1.40
N ALA A 172 -18.04 5.77 -2.25
CA ALA A 172 -18.18 5.69 -3.70
C ALA A 172 -18.22 4.24 -4.21
N ILE A 173 -17.42 3.33 -3.65
CA ILE A 173 -17.42 1.90 -4.00
C ILE A 173 -18.79 1.28 -3.74
N LYS A 174 -19.40 1.53 -2.58
CA LYS A 174 -20.74 1.02 -2.25
C LYS A 174 -21.81 1.51 -3.22
N GLN A 175 -21.62 2.70 -3.78
CA GLN A 175 -22.52 3.30 -4.75
C GLN A 175 -22.20 2.89 -6.20
N GLY A 176 -21.18 2.06 -6.42
CA GLY A 176 -20.73 1.65 -7.76
C GLY A 176 -20.07 2.79 -8.56
N LYS A 177 -19.58 3.83 -7.87
CA LYS A 177 -19.04 5.06 -8.46
C LYS A 177 -17.53 5.20 -8.28
N PHE A 178 -16.81 4.11 -8.05
CA PHE A 178 -15.37 4.16 -7.88
C PHE A 178 -14.66 3.43 -9.02
N ASP A 179 -13.75 4.14 -9.68
CA ASP A 179 -12.80 3.56 -10.61
C ASP A 179 -11.56 3.09 -9.84
N PHE A 180 -11.45 1.78 -9.69
CA PHE A 180 -10.32 1.14 -9.02
C PHE A 180 -9.01 1.26 -9.79
N VAL A 181 -9.09 1.41 -11.11
CA VAL A 181 -7.91 1.43 -11.97
C VAL A 181 -7.25 2.81 -11.87
N GLU A 182 -8.01 3.88 -12.05
CA GLU A 182 -7.50 5.26 -11.96
C GLU A 182 -7.52 5.83 -10.53
N GLY A 183 -8.15 5.14 -9.57
CA GLY A 183 -8.34 5.63 -8.21
C GLY A 183 -9.18 6.90 -8.19
N SER A 184 -10.32 6.91 -8.89
CA SER A 184 -11.18 8.08 -9.04
C SER A 184 -12.62 7.81 -8.64
N ILE A 185 -13.29 8.84 -8.11
CA ILE A 185 -14.73 8.80 -7.89
C ILE A 185 -15.36 9.35 -9.17
N LEU A 186 -16.24 8.55 -9.78
CA LEU A 186 -16.99 8.88 -10.98
C LEU A 186 -18.19 9.77 -10.60
N GLU A 187 -18.49 10.75 -11.45
CA GLU A 187 -19.64 11.65 -11.29
C GLU A 187 -20.99 10.91 -11.42
#